data_AF-A0A553KT20-F1
#
_entry.id   AF-A0A553KT20-F1
#
_cell.length_a   1.000
_cell.length_b   1.000
_cell.length_c   1.000
_cell.angle_alpha   90.00
_cell.angle_beta   90.00
_cell.angle_gamma   90.00
#
_symmetry.space_group_name_H-M   'P 1'
#
loop_
_entity.id
_entity.type
_entity.pdbx_description
1 polymer ?
#
loop_
_entity_poly.entity_id
_entity_poly.type
_entity_poly.pdbx_seq_one_letter_code
_entity_poly.pdbx_strand_id
1 'polypeptide(L)'
;MNHLVPCDRQEFLSRLETVKELEQTDFETYSIVKNRETGQHYLRYSFEHINLSEGGRRDEYDHFLPLESDDVLGILFGDQPYRFPDHWRSPYLRSGTDERLMPFDPSENHDLEEEAEAERALLAKLVEYKRQWQSADDKERLTRDLFHDLDDLLKKPEE
;
A
#
# COMPACT_ATOMS: atom_id res chain seq x y z
N MET A 1 3.82 4.02 -20.88
CA MET A 1 3.19 3.32 -19.74
C MET A 1 3.84 1.96 -19.64
N ASN A 2 4.85 1.81 -18.78
CA ASN A 2 5.46 0.52 -18.53
C ASN A 2 4.51 -0.27 -17.64
N HIS A 3 3.85 -1.27 -18.22
CA HIS A 3 2.97 -2.16 -17.46
C HIS A 3 3.84 -2.97 -16.50
N LEU A 4 3.59 -2.83 -15.20
CA LEU A 4 4.11 -3.76 -14.21
C LEU A 4 3.39 -5.10 -14.44
N VAL A 5 4.15 -6.10 -14.86
CA VAL A 5 3.62 -7.44 -15.14
C VAL A 5 4.23 -8.40 -14.11
N PRO A 6 3.45 -9.38 -13.61
CA PRO A 6 4.01 -10.43 -12.79
C PRO A 6 5.20 -11.12 -13.46
N CYS A 7 6.29 -11.30 -12.73
CA CYS A 7 7.49 -11.94 -13.25
C CYS A 7 8.20 -12.78 -12.18
N ASP A 8 9.11 -13.65 -12.62
CA ASP A 8 9.96 -14.42 -11.73
C ASP A 8 11.00 -13.49 -11.08
N ARG A 9 11.15 -13.58 -9.74
CA ARG A 9 12.02 -12.72 -8.95
C ARG A 9 13.48 -12.91 -9.35
N GLN A 10 13.93 -14.15 -9.48
CA GLN A 10 15.32 -14.47 -9.79
C GLN A 10 15.71 -13.96 -11.18
N GLU A 11 14.85 -14.22 -12.17
CA GLU A 11 15.04 -13.73 -13.54
C GLU A 11 15.07 -12.19 -13.59
N PHE A 12 14.14 -11.53 -12.90
CA PHE A 12 14.09 -10.08 -12.84
C PHE A 12 15.36 -9.49 -12.21
N LEU A 13 15.76 -9.99 -11.04
CA LEU A 13 16.98 -9.57 -10.34
C LEU A 13 18.24 -9.75 -11.18
N SER A 14 18.33 -10.82 -11.97
CA SER A 14 19.50 -11.11 -12.82
C SER A 14 19.75 -10.05 -13.91
N ARG A 15 18.69 -9.32 -14.31
CA ARG A 15 18.74 -8.26 -15.32
C ARG A 15 19.01 -6.88 -14.72
N LEU A 16 18.99 -6.76 -13.40
CA LEU A 16 19.19 -5.49 -12.70
C LEU A 16 20.67 -5.23 -12.45
N GLU A 17 21.03 -3.95 -12.50
CA GLU A 17 22.30 -3.43 -12.03
C GLU A 17 22.09 -2.32 -11.01
N THR A 18 22.85 -2.36 -9.92
CA THR A 18 22.84 -1.30 -8.93
C THR A 18 23.53 -0.06 -9.50
N VAL A 19 22.78 1.02 -9.64
CA VAL A 19 23.30 2.33 -10.05
C VAL A 19 23.89 3.03 -8.83
N LYS A 20 23.15 3.02 -7.71
CA LYS A 20 23.55 3.68 -6.47
C LYS A 20 22.89 3.03 -5.26
N GLU A 21 23.66 2.77 -4.23
CA GLU A 21 23.12 2.50 -2.90
C GLU A 21 22.86 3.82 -2.17
N LEU A 22 21.65 3.98 -1.64
CA LEU A 22 21.18 5.20 -0.97
C LEU A 22 21.36 5.09 0.54
N GLU A 23 20.88 3.99 1.12
CA GLU A 23 20.89 3.74 2.56
C GLU A 23 20.95 2.23 2.78
N GLN A 24 21.77 1.78 3.74
CA GLN A 24 21.87 0.39 4.15
C GLN A 24 21.95 0.32 5.67
N THR A 25 21.11 -0.53 6.25
CA THR A 25 21.10 -0.91 7.66
C THR A 25 21.25 -2.42 7.79
N ASP A 26 21.20 -2.94 9.02
CA ASP A 26 21.29 -4.38 9.27
C ASP A 26 20.13 -5.19 8.68
N PHE A 27 18.98 -4.56 8.43
CA PHE A 27 17.74 -5.23 7.98
C PHE A 27 17.11 -4.62 6.74
N GLU A 28 17.53 -3.42 6.35
CA GLU A 28 16.92 -2.68 5.25
C GLU A 28 17.98 -2.14 4.30
N THR A 29 17.70 -2.20 3.00
CA THR A 29 18.56 -1.60 1.98
C THR A 29 17.72 -0.85 0.95
N TYR A 30 18.08 0.42 0.72
CA TYR A 30 17.55 1.26 -0.34
C TYR A 30 18.60 1.45 -1.44
N SER A 31 18.23 1.15 -2.67
CA SER A 31 19.12 1.34 -3.82
C SER A 31 18.36 1.74 -5.07
N ILE A 32 19.00 2.53 -5.92
CA ILE A 32 18.55 2.76 -7.29
C ILE A 32 19.17 1.66 -8.15
N VAL A 33 18.31 0.90 -8.81
CA VAL A 33 18.69 -0.16 -9.73
C VAL A 33 18.17 0.14 -11.12
N LYS A 34 18.83 -0.40 -12.14
CA LYS A 34 18.45 -0.22 -13.54
C LYS A 34 18.32 -1.57 -14.20
N ASN A 35 17.26 -1.78 -14.97
CA ASN A 35 17.13 -2.94 -15.83
C ASN A 35 18.00 -2.74 -17.08
N ARG A 36 18.95 -3.64 -17.30
CA ARG A 36 19.91 -3.57 -18.41
C ARG A 36 19.26 -3.73 -19.78
N GLU A 37 18.17 -4.47 -19.87
CA GLU A 37 17.49 -4.77 -21.14
C GLU A 37 16.55 -3.64 -21.55
N THR A 38 15.78 -3.09 -20.60
CA THR A 38 14.78 -2.06 -20.89
C THR A 38 15.28 -0.63 -20.66
N GLY A 39 16.35 -0.47 -19.88
CA GLY A 39 16.85 0.83 -19.41
C GLY A 39 16.02 1.46 -18.30
N GLN A 40 14.94 0.82 -17.85
CA GLN A 40 14.06 1.32 -16.78
C GLN A 40 14.79 1.36 -15.43
N HIS A 41 14.64 2.46 -14.70
CA HIS A 41 15.14 2.59 -13.34
C HIS A 41 14.07 2.19 -12.32
N TYR A 42 14.51 1.65 -11.20
CA TYR A 42 13.66 1.33 -10.07
C TYR A 42 14.33 1.78 -8.79
N LEU A 43 13.52 2.26 -7.85
CA LEU A 43 13.89 2.31 -6.45
C LEU A 43 13.62 0.93 -5.86
N ARG A 44 14.69 0.25 -5.44
CA ARG A 44 14.63 -1.02 -4.74
C ARG A 44 14.67 -0.78 -3.24
N TYR A 45 13.68 -1.35 -2.54
CA TYR A 45 13.67 -1.50 -1.10
C TYR A 45 13.71 -2.99 -0.76
N SER A 46 14.76 -3.43 -0.08
CA SER A 46 14.93 -4.81 0.40
C SER A 46 14.87 -4.81 1.92
N PHE A 47 14.09 -5.74 2.49
CA PHE A 47 13.89 -5.90 3.93
C PHE A 47 14.07 -7.37 4.34
N GLU A 48 14.86 -7.61 5.38
CA GLU A 48 15.09 -8.92 5.98
C GLU A 48 14.37 -9.04 7.33
N HIS A 49 13.42 -9.97 7.41
CA HIS A 49 12.68 -10.26 8.64
C HIS A 49 13.15 -11.56 9.29
N ILE A 50 13.52 -11.49 10.57
CA ILE A 50 13.90 -12.67 11.36
C ILE A 50 12.70 -13.17 12.16
N ASN A 51 12.14 -14.31 11.75
CA ASN A 51 11.09 -14.99 12.49
C ASN A 51 11.68 -15.77 13.68
N LEU A 52 11.64 -15.16 14.86
CA LEU A 52 12.14 -15.76 16.11
C LEU A 52 11.33 -16.98 16.56
N SER A 53 10.04 -17.05 16.23
CA SER A 53 9.15 -18.15 16.63
C SER A 53 9.42 -19.44 15.83
N GLU A 54 9.89 -19.32 14.59
CA GLU A 54 10.29 -20.43 13.71
C GLU A 54 11.80 -20.69 13.74
N GLY A 55 12.45 -20.48 14.89
CA GLY A 55 13.87 -20.80 15.06
C GLY A 55 14.83 -19.82 14.37
N GLY A 56 14.40 -18.59 14.11
CA GLY A 56 15.24 -17.55 13.51
C GLY A 56 15.30 -17.62 11.99
N ARG A 57 14.28 -18.17 11.33
CA ARG A 57 14.20 -18.16 9.86
C ARG A 57 14.22 -16.71 9.36
N ARG A 58 15.03 -16.46 8.33
CA ARG A 58 15.15 -15.15 7.67
C ARG A 58 14.30 -15.17 6.40
N ASP A 59 13.33 -14.28 6.34
CA ASP A 59 12.50 -14.05 5.16
C ASP A 59 12.93 -12.71 4.54
N GLU A 60 13.18 -12.69 3.22
CA GLU A 60 13.59 -11.48 2.50
C GLU A 60 12.46 -10.98 1.61
N TYR A 61 12.19 -9.68 1.68
CA TYR A 61 11.16 -9.01 0.91
C TYR A 61 11.76 -7.90 0.05
N ASP A 62 11.53 -7.96 -1.26
CA ASP A 62 11.96 -6.95 -2.22
C ASP A 62 10.77 -6.18 -2.78
N HIS A 63 10.94 -4.87 -2.91
CA HIS A 63 9.98 -3.95 -3.50
C HIS A 63 10.69 -3.12 -4.57
N PHE A 64 10.05 -2.89 -5.72
CA PHE A 64 10.60 -2.17 -6.87
C PHE A 64 9.61 -1.15 -7.39
N LEU A 65 9.82 0.12 -7.04
CA LEU A 65 9.06 1.26 -7.55
C LEU A 65 9.70 1.75 -8.85
N PRO A 66 8.99 1.74 -10.00
CA PRO A 66 9.50 2.34 -11.22
C PRO A 66 9.79 3.83 -11.02
N LEU A 67 10.95 4.29 -11.50
CA LEU A 67 11.35 5.71 -11.47
C LEU A 67 11.46 6.28 -12.88
N GLU A 68 11.01 7.52 -13.05
CA GLU A 68 11.36 8.29 -14.25
C GLU A 68 12.78 8.87 -14.11
N SER A 69 13.34 9.33 -15.23
CA SER A 69 14.72 9.87 -15.23
C SER A 69 14.88 11.08 -14.30
N ASP A 70 13.85 11.93 -14.21
CA ASP A 70 13.85 13.10 -13.34
C ASP A 70 13.80 12.70 -11.87
N ASP A 71 13.06 11.64 -11.51
CA ASP A 71 12.98 11.14 -10.14
C ASP A 71 14.31 10.58 -9.66
N VAL A 72 15.02 9.85 -10.53
CA VAL A 72 16.37 9.34 -10.24
C VAL A 72 17.30 10.50 -9.87
N LEU A 73 17.28 11.59 -10.63
CA LEU A 73 18.10 12.77 -10.35
C LEU A 73 17.67 13.43 -9.03
N GLY A 74 16.37 13.62 -8.81
CA GLY A 74 15.84 14.20 -7.58
C GLY A 74 16.26 13.43 -6.33
N ILE A 75 16.21 12.11 -6.37
CA ILE A 75 16.64 11.24 -5.26
C ILE A 75 18.16 11.32 -5.06
N LEU A 76 18.95 11.30 -6.14
CA LEU A 76 20.41 11.34 -6.05
C LEU A 76 20.95 12.66 -5.49
N PHE A 77 20.28 13.78 -5.76
CA PHE A 77 20.65 15.09 -5.23
C PHE A 77 20.05 15.37 -3.85
N GLY A 78 19.16 14.50 -3.35
CA GLY A 78 18.51 14.64 -2.05
C GLY A 78 17.33 15.62 -2.04
N ASP A 79 16.81 15.99 -3.22
CA ASP A 79 15.68 16.91 -3.38
C ASP A 79 14.33 16.19 -3.24
N GLN A 80 14.28 14.87 -3.50
CA GLN A 80 13.07 14.07 -3.40
C GLN A 80 13.16 13.01 -2.30
N PRO A 81 12.14 12.90 -1.43
CA PRO A 81 12.06 11.83 -0.44
C PRO A 81 11.60 10.51 -1.09
N TYR A 82 12.17 9.39 -0.63
CA TYR A 82 12.01 8.07 -1.29
C TYR A 82 11.62 6.93 -0.33
N ARG A 83 11.39 7.23 0.94
CA ARG A 83 11.20 6.19 1.97
C ARG A 83 9.90 5.43 1.81
N PHE A 84 9.98 4.12 2.01
CA PHE A 84 8.83 3.22 2.08
C PHE A 84 8.27 3.23 3.51
N PRO A 85 6.93 3.19 3.70
CA PRO A 85 5.89 3.25 2.68
C PRO A 85 5.47 4.68 2.28
N ASP A 86 5.91 5.71 3.00
CA ASP A 86 5.34 7.08 2.95
C ASP A 86 5.33 7.73 1.55
N HIS A 87 6.35 7.47 0.74
CA HIS A 87 6.52 8.09 -0.58
C HIS A 87 6.23 7.13 -1.75
N TRP A 88 5.73 5.94 -1.47
CA TRP A 88 5.45 4.91 -2.46
C TRP A 88 3.97 4.95 -2.82
N ARG A 89 3.56 5.98 -3.57
CA ARG A 89 2.14 6.22 -3.94
C ARG A 89 1.77 5.71 -5.32
N SER A 90 2.75 5.24 -6.10
CA SER A 90 2.52 4.72 -7.44
C SER A 90 2.66 3.20 -7.43
N PRO A 91 2.06 2.50 -8.42
CA PRO A 91 2.18 1.06 -8.55
C PRO A 91 3.65 0.61 -8.53
N TYR A 92 3.93 -0.47 -7.81
CA TYR A 92 5.26 -1.06 -7.70
C TYR A 92 5.20 -2.59 -7.72
N LEU A 93 6.33 -3.24 -7.97
CA LEU A 93 6.44 -4.71 -7.85
C LEU A 93 6.87 -5.08 -6.43
N ARG A 94 6.26 -6.10 -5.84
CA ARG A 94 6.67 -6.66 -4.54
C ARG A 94 6.84 -8.16 -4.59
N SER A 95 7.79 -8.67 -3.82
CA SER A 95 7.89 -10.11 -3.56
C SER A 95 6.85 -10.55 -2.52
N GLY A 96 6.35 -11.77 -2.69
CA GLY A 96 5.53 -12.44 -1.68
C GLY A 96 6.34 -13.49 -0.93
N THR A 97 5.64 -14.53 -0.47
CA THR A 97 6.25 -15.76 0.07
C THR A 97 6.79 -16.68 -1.03
N ASP A 98 6.45 -16.39 -2.28
CA ASP A 98 6.83 -17.18 -3.46
C ASP A 98 7.89 -16.43 -4.28
N GLU A 99 8.53 -17.11 -5.22
CA GLU A 99 9.55 -16.55 -6.14
C GLU A 99 8.99 -15.61 -7.22
N ARG A 100 7.80 -15.02 -7.00
CA ARG A 100 7.13 -14.15 -7.97
C ARG A 100 7.10 -12.72 -7.46
N LEU A 101 7.37 -11.80 -8.37
CA LEU A 101 7.10 -10.38 -8.18
C LEU A 101 5.70 -10.08 -8.70
N MET A 102 4.88 -9.47 -7.86
CA MET A 102 3.51 -9.11 -8.17
C MET A 102 3.37 -7.60 -8.18
N PRO A 103 2.67 -7.02 -9.17
CA PRO A 103 2.25 -5.62 -9.11
C PRO A 103 1.35 -5.40 -7.90
N PHE A 104 1.60 -4.30 -7.21
CA PHE A 104 0.76 -3.81 -6.13
C PHE A 104 0.49 -2.33 -6.36
N ASP A 105 -0.78 -1.96 -6.30
CA ASP A 105 -1.18 -0.57 -6.38
C ASP A 105 -1.52 -0.05 -4.98
N PRO A 106 -0.67 0.82 -4.39
CA PRO A 106 -0.95 1.42 -3.09
C PRO A 106 -2.02 2.52 -3.18
N SER A 107 -2.34 3.06 -4.37
CA SER A 107 -3.27 4.19 -4.47
C SER A 107 -4.69 3.82 -4.04
N GLU A 108 -5.09 2.56 -4.13
CA GLU A 108 -6.39 2.09 -3.61
C GLU A 108 -6.48 2.19 -2.07
N ASN A 109 -5.35 2.33 -1.37
CA ASN A 109 -5.31 2.44 0.09
C ASN A 109 -4.97 3.86 0.60
N HIS A 110 -4.75 4.82 -0.30
CA HIS A 110 -4.54 6.22 0.03
C HIS A 110 -5.83 7.00 -0.21
N ASP A 111 -6.17 7.90 0.71
CA ASP A 111 -7.46 8.63 0.82
C ASP A 111 -8.62 7.88 1.50
N LEU A 112 -8.31 6.87 2.32
CA LEU A 112 -9.29 6.24 3.24
C LEU A 112 -9.76 7.14 4.39
N GLU A 113 -9.34 8.42 4.48
CA GLU A 113 -9.80 9.31 5.56
C GLU A 113 -11.30 9.59 5.47
N GLU A 114 -11.81 9.83 4.27
CA GLU A 114 -13.23 10.07 4.03
C GLU A 114 -14.05 8.80 4.23
N GLU A 115 -13.56 7.65 3.77
CA GLU A 115 -14.16 6.35 4.03
C GLU A 115 -14.13 5.99 5.53
N ALA A 116 -13.02 6.24 6.22
CA ALA A 116 -12.90 6.02 7.66
C ALA A 116 -13.79 6.97 8.47
N GLU A 117 -14.03 8.20 8.01
CA GLU A 117 -14.98 9.13 8.62
C GLU A 117 -16.41 8.66 8.41
N ALA A 118 -16.76 8.20 7.21
CA ALA A 118 -18.05 7.59 6.91
C ALA A 118 -18.29 6.31 7.75
N GLU A 119 -17.30 5.45 7.91
CA GLU A 119 -17.35 4.27 8.77
C GLU A 119 -17.57 4.63 10.25
N ARG A 120 -16.85 5.65 10.75
CA ARG A 120 -17.04 6.14 12.14
C ARG A 120 -18.43 6.71 12.34
N ALA A 121 -18.95 7.48 11.38
CA ALA A 121 -20.30 8.04 11.43
C ALA A 121 -21.36 6.93 11.43
N LEU A 122 -21.17 5.90 10.62
CA LEU A 122 -22.03 4.72 10.56
C LEU A 122 -22.03 3.95 11.89
N LEU A 123 -20.85 3.66 12.44
CA LEU A 123 -20.70 2.98 13.73
C LEU A 123 -21.36 3.76 14.87
N ALA A 124 -21.19 5.09 14.91
CA ALA A 124 -21.82 5.94 15.91
C ALA A 124 -23.35 5.85 15.85
N LYS A 125 -23.94 5.88 14.64
CA LYS A 125 -25.38 5.71 14.43
C LYS A 125 -25.88 4.33 14.89
N LEU A 126 -25.14 3.25 14.59
CA LEU A 126 -25.51 1.90 15.02
C LEU A 126 -25.44 1.71 16.54
N VAL A 127 -24.46 2.31 17.21
CA VAL A 127 -24.35 2.30 18.68
C VAL A 127 -25.51 3.05 19.32
N GLU A 128 -25.87 4.22 18.78
CA GLU A 128 -27.00 5.01 19.28
C GLU A 128 -28.33 4.27 19.06
N TYR A 129 -28.53 3.67 17.89
CA TYR A 129 -29.69 2.81 17.62
C TYR A 129 -29.77 1.65 18.60
N LYS A 130 -28.67 0.94 18.86
CA LYS A 130 -28.64 -0.16 19.82
C LYS A 130 -29.04 0.28 21.22
N ARG A 131 -28.65 1.49 21.63
CA ARG A 131 -29.05 2.08 22.91
C ARG A 131 -30.54 2.39 22.94
N GLN A 132 -31.07 3.03 21.89
CA GLN A 132 -32.48 3.40 21.77
C GLN A 132 -33.39 2.18 21.63
N TRP A 133 -32.94 1.13 20.94
CA TRP A 133 -33.67 -0.14 20.77
C TRP A 133 -34.00 -0.83 22.08
N GLN A 134 -33.13 -0.70 23.09
CA GLN A 134 -33.32 -1.33 24.40
C GLN A 134 -34.47 -0.69 25.19
N SER A 135 -34.77 0.59 24.95
CA SER A 135 -35.78 1.35 25.68
C SER A 135 -36.97 1.83 24.82
N ALA A 136 -37.01 1.48 23.53
CA ALA A 136 -38.06 1.92 22.62
C ALA A 136 -39.37 1.12 22.78
N ASP A 137 -40.49 1.84 22.88
CA ASP A 137 -41.85 1.30 22.88
C ASP A 137 -42.28 0.80 21.49
N ASP A 138 -41.85 1.47 20.43
CA ASP A 138 -42.11 1.10 19.03
C ASP A 138 -40.79 0.86 18.28
N LYS A 139 -40.39 -0.41 18.31
CA LYS A 139 -39.17 -0.91 17.70
C LYS A 139 -39.23 -0.86 16.17
N GLU A 140 -40.35 -1.27 15.57
CA GLU A 140 -40.45 -1.31 14.11
C GLU A 140 -40.31 0.07 13.47
N ARG A 141 -40.84 1.11 14.12
CA ARG A 141 -40.64 2.49 13.68
C ARG A 141 -39.18 2.93 13.79
N LEU A 142 -38.53 2.63 14.92
CA LEU A 142 -37.11 2.96 15.13
C LEU A 142 -36.19 2.32 14.07
N THR A 143 -36.45 1.06 13.69
CA THR A 143 -35.66 0.38 12.64
C THR A 143 -35.89 1.02 11.27
N ARG A 144 -37.13 1.43 10.97
CA ARG A 144 -37.47 2.06 9.69
C ARG A 144 -36.79 3.41 9.54
N ASP A 145 -36.79 4.21 10.60
CA ASP A 145 -36.13 5.51 10.65
C ASP A 145 -34.60 5.34 10.48
N LEU A 146 -33.99 4.32 11.10
CA LEU A 146 -32.58 3.97 10.87
C LEU A 146 -32.31 3.62 9.40
N PHE A 147 -33.12 2.77 8.78
CA PHE A 147 -32.89 2.40 7.37
C PHE A 147 -33.02 3.59 6.42
N HIS A 148 -33.95 4.51 6.68
CA HIS A 148 -34.06 5.76 5.92
C HIS A 148 -32.79 6.62 6.08
N ASP A 149 -32.31 6.79 7.31
CA ASP A 149 -31.08 7.54 7.60
C ASP A 149 -29.84 6.93 6.93
N LEU A 150 -29.78 5.59 6.82
CA LEU A 150 -28.69 4.87 6.16
C LEU A 150 -28.76 5.00 4.63
N ASP A 151 -29.96 4.92 4.06
CA ASP A 151 -30.18 5.15 2.63
C ASP A 151 -29.78 6.57 2.22
N ASP A 152 -30.02 7.57 3.07
CA ASP A 152 -29.61 8.96 2.82
C ASP A 152 -28.10 9.16 2.94
N LEU A 153 -27.44 8.44 3.86
CA LEU A 153 -25.98 8.42 4.01
C LEU A 153 -25.27 7.75 2.83
N LEU A 154 -25.88 6.73 2.22
CA LEU A 154 -25.35 6.02 1.06
C LEU A 154 -25.59 6.75 -0.27
N LYS A 155 -26.43 7.80 -0.29
CA LYS A 155 -26.88 8.48 -1.52
C LYS A 155 -26.11 9.73 -1.95
N LYS A 156 -24.99 10.13 -1.33
CA LYS A 156 -24.16 11.25 -1.84
C LYS A 156 -22.64 11.11 -1.60
N PRO A 157 -21.76 11.51 -2.57
CA PRO A 157 -22.02 11.89 -3.97
C PRO A 157 -21.38 10.95 -5.01
N GLU A 158 -22.11 10.66 -6.09
CA GLU A 158 -21.51 10.64 -7.43
C GLU A 158 -21.33 12.12 -7.85
N GLU A 159 -20.08 12.49 -8.14
CA GLU A 159 -19.56 13.73 -8.80
C GLU A 159 -19.94 15.11 -8.26
#